data_AF-A0A5C7W0R5-F1
#
_entry.id   AF-A0A5C7W0R5-F1
#
_cell.length_a   1.000
_cell.length_b   1.000
_cell.length_c   1.000
_cell.angle_alpha   90.00
_cell.angle_beta   90.00
_cell.angle_gamma   90.00
#
_symmetry.space_group_name_H-M   'P 1'
#
loop_
_entity.id
_entity.type
_entity.pdbx_description
1 polymer ?
#
loop_
_entity_poly.entity_id
_entity_poly.type
_entity_poly.pdbx_seq_one_letter_code
_entity_poly.pdbx_strand_id
1 'polypeptide(L)'
;LIMAHDARMNLKKWDSITCRDCHKNPNPPGADAQEAHKKMKTEGATCIDCHQNLVHEEVPKTDLNASLKAGKLVLVKEEDEGGSGEDEDEDEEEDEGEGAADGSSSSTEAQSDDEDEDEE
;
A
#
# COMPACT_ATOMS: atom_id res chain seq x y z
N LEU A 1 0.14 -14.64 -14.60
CA LEU A 1 0.37 -14.38 -13.15
C LEU A 1 1.16 -13.09 -12.92
N ILE A 2 2.46 -13.04 -13.25
CA ILE A 2 3.33 -11.87 -12.98
C ILE A 2 2.81 -10.59 -13.62
N MET A 3 2.52 -10.59 -14.93
CA MET A 3 1.99 -9.39 -15.61
C MET A 3 0.71 -8.84 -14.98
N ALA A 4 -0.21 -9.71 -14.55
CA ALA A 4 -1.46 -9.29 -13.93
C ALA A 4 -1.22 -8.70 -12.54
N HIS A 5 -0.33 -9.32 -11.75
CA HIS A 5 0.10 -8.78 -10.47
C HIS A 5 0.73 -7.39 -10.63
N ASP A 6 1.66 -7.22 -11.57
CA ASP A 6 2.34 -5.94 -11.76
C ASP A 6 1.37 -4.84 -12.21
N ALA A 7 0.41 -5.17 -13.07
CA ALA A 7 -0.67 -4.26 -13.42
C ALA A 7 -1.52 -3.87 -12.20
N ARG A 8 -1.87 -4.82 -11.33
CA ARG A 8 -2.61 -4.57 -10.08
C ARG A 8 -1.82 -3.66 -9.13
N MET A 9 -0.52 -3.89 -8.99
CA MET A 9 0.36 -3.09 -8.14
C MET A 9 0.47 -1.65 -8.61
N ASN A 10 0.53 -1.42 -9.93
CA ASN A 10 0.50 -0.07 -10.49
C ASN A 10 -0.81 0.65 -10.19
N LEU A 11 -1.96 -0.03 -10.35
CA LEU A 11 -3.27 0.53 -10.00
C LEU A 11 -3.37 0.86 -8.51
N LYS A 12 -2.87 -0.02 -7.63
CA LYS A 12 -2.85 0.22 -6.19
C LYS A 12 -1.98 1.42 -5.82
N LYS A 13 -0.79 1.52 -6.42
CA LYS A 13 0.15 2.64 -6.20
C LYS A 13 -0.48 4.00 -6.54
N TRP A 14 -1.40 4.04 -7.50
CA TRP A 14 -2.12 5.25 -7.89
C TRP A 14 -3.48 5.38 -7.19
N ASP A 15 -3.72 4.67 -6.08
CA ASP A 15 -5.00 4.65 -5.37
C ASP A 15 -6.20 4.37 -6.30
N SER A 16 -5.99 3.55 -7.33
CA SER A 16 -6.99 3.26 -8.36
C SER A 16 -7.62 4.52 -8.96
N ILE A 17 -6.84 5.61 -9.13
CA ILE A 17 -7.35 6.90 -9.61
C ILE A 17 -8.14 6.79 -10.92
N THR A 18 -7.67 5.94 -11.83
CA THR A 18 -8.34 5.65 -13.11
C THR A 18 -9.73 5.01 -12.92
N CYS A 19 -9.96 4.29 -11.83
CA CYS A 19 -11.29 3.80 -11.44
C CYS A 19 -12.13 4.92 -10.84
N ARG A 20 -11.55 5.71 -9.92
CA ARG A 20 -12.24 6.79 -9.18
C ARG A 20 -12.69 7.93 -10.07
N ASP A 21 -11.98 8.20 -11.17
CA ASP A 21 -12.33 9.24 -12.14
C ASP A 21 -13.74 9.06 -12.72
N CYS A 22 -14.15 7.80 -12.93
CA CYS A 22 -15.48 7.45 -13.40
C CYS A 22 -16.41 7.01 -12.25
N HIS A 23 -15.90 6.24 -11.27
CA HIS A 23 -16.68 5.69 -10.15
C HIS A 23 -16.58 6.57 -8.90
N LYS A 24 -17.07 7.81 -9.00
CA LYS A 24 -16.90 8.84 -7.94
C LYS A 24 -17.66 8.56 -6.64
N ASN A 25 -18.81 7.88 -6.73
CA ASN A 25 -19.67 7.65 -5.56
C ASN A 25 -20.25 6.22 -5.60
N PRO A 26 -19.39 5.19 -5.51
CA PRO A 26 -19.80 3.82 -5.71
C PRO A 26 -20.79 3.41 -4.61
N ASN A 27 -21.97 2.95 -5.03
CA ASN A 27 -23.01 2.46 -4.15
C ASN A 27 -23.20 0.96 -4.36
N PRO A 28 -22.39 0.12 -3.70
CA PRO A 28 -22.46 -1.32 -3.90
C PRO A 28 -23.80 -1.86 -3.35
N PRO A 29 -24.39 -2.87 -4.01
CA PRO A 29 -25.61 -3.50 -3.55
C PRO A 29 -25.34 -4.43 -2.36
N GLY A 30 -26.21 -4.38 -1.34
CA GLY A 30 -26.12 -5.23 -0.15
C GLY A 30 -25.38 -4.59 1.03
N ALA A 31 -25.73 -5.01 2.24
CA ALA A 31 -25.15 -4.47 3.47
C ALA A 31 -23.65 -4.79 3.59
N ASP A 32 -23.28 -6.02 3.25
CA ASP A 32 -21.92 -6.54 3.39
C ASP A 32 -20.96 -5.80 2.46
N ALA A 33 -21.36 -5.57 1.21
CA ALA A 33 -20.56 -4.82 0.24
C ALA A 33 -20.44 -3.33 0.60
N GLN A 34 -21.48 -2.74 1.19
CA GLN A 34 -21.41 -1.39 1.74
C GLN A 34 -20.45 -1.30 2.92
N GLU A 35 -20.42 -2.31 3.79
CA GLU A 35 -19.47 -2.37 4.90
C GLU A 35 -18.03 -2.50 4.38
N ALA A 36 -17.78 -3.43 3.45
CA ALA A 36 -16.47 -3.59 2.81
C ALA A 36 -16.00 -2.29 2.14
N HIS A 37 -16.89 -1.55 1.47
CA HIS A 37 -16.55 -0.24 0.90
C HIS A 37 -16.25 0.83 1.94
N LYS A 38 -16.84 0.76 3.14
CA LYS A 38 -16.50 1.67 4.24
C LYS A 38 -15.10 1.38 4.78
N LYS A 39 -14.69 0.11 4.84
CA LYS A 39 -13.35 -0.33 5.28
C LYS A 39 -12.22 0.24 4.42
N MET A 40 -12.47 0.53 3.14
CA MET A 40 -11.50 1.26 2.30
C MET A 40 -11.04 2.60 2.88
N LYS A 41 -11.88 3.28 3.68
CA LYS A 41 -11.52 4.56 4.31
C LYS A 41 -10.62 4.39 5.52
N THR A 42 -10.66 3.24 6.18
CA THR A 42 -9.96 2.99 7.45
C THR A 42 -8.72 2.12 7.28
N GLU A 43 -8.72 1.21 6.31
CA GLU A 43 -7.68 0.19 6.12
C GLU A 43 -6.75 0.50 4.94
N GLY A 44 -6.92 1.65 4.28
CA GLY A 44 -6.09 2.04 3.13
C GLY A 44 -6.26 1.14 1.91
N ALA A 45 -7.35 0.36 1.84
CA ALA A 45 -7.69 -0.44 0.69
C ALA A 45 -8.17 0.43 -0.49
N THR A 46 -7.80 0.00 -1.69
CA THR A 46 -8.08 0.62 -2.97
C THR A 46 -9.03 -0.27 -3.78
N CYS A 47 -9.61 0.24 -4.87
CA CYS A 47 -10.55 -0.53 -5.69
C CYS A 47 -9.95 -1.85 -6.20
N ILE A 48 -8.66 -1.84 -6.54
CA ILE A 48 -7.98 -3.01 -7.09
C ILE A 48 -7.69 -4.09 -6.05
N ASP A 49 -7.77 -3.81 -4.74
CA ASP A 49 -7.55 -4.84 -3.71
C ASP A 49 -8.62 -5.94 -3.78
N CYS A 50 -9.86 -5.58 -4.09
CA CYS A 50 -10.97 -6.53 -4.26
C CYS A 50 -11.28 -6.82 -5.74
N HIS A 51 -11.23 -5.82 -6.62
CA HIS A 51 -11.62 -5.96 -8.03
C HIS A 51 -10.44 -6.33 -8.94
N GLN A 52 -9.81 -7.47 -8.69
CA GLN A 52 -8.51 -7.83 -9.29
C GLN A 52 -8.54 -8.37 -10.72
N ASN A 53 -9.69 -8.81 -11.24
CA ASN A 53 -9.77 -9.53 -12.52
C ASN A 53 -10.64 -8.80 -13.57
N LEU A 54 -10.33 -7.53 -13.83
CA LEU A 54 -11.17 -6.64 -14.65
C LEU A 54 -11.06 -6.89 -16.16
N VAL A 55 -9.89 -7.23 -16.70
CA VAL A 55 -9.66 -7.23 -18.17
C VAL A 55 -8.67 -8.29 -18.68
N HIS A 56 -8.33 -9.30 -17.85
CA HIS A 56 -7.38 -10.36 -18.24
C HIS A 56 -8.04 -11.73 -18.09
N GLU A 57 -7.44 -12.74 -18.74
CA GLU A 57 -7.71 -14.15 -18.42
C GLU A 57 -7.67 -14.34 -16.90
N GLU A 58 -8.57 -15.17 -16.39
CA GLU A 58 -8.70 -15.37 -14.95
C GLU A 58 -7.37 -15.83 -14.36
N VAL A 59 -6.88 -15.05 -13.41
CA VAL A 59 -5.66 -15.37 -12.69
C VAL A 59 -5.90 -15.26 -11.19
N PRO A 60 -5.29 -16.14 -10.38
CA PRO A 60 -5.34 -16.11 -8.93
C PRO A 60 -5.23 -14.70 -8.35
N LYS A 61 -6.06 -14.45 -7.33
CA LYS A 61 -6.02 -13.20 -6.58
C LYS A 61 -4.73 -13.15 -5.77
N THR A 62 -4.18 -11.95 -5.67
CA THR A 62 -2.95 -11.66 -4.93
C THR A 62 -3.28 -10.72 -3.78
N ASP A 63 -2.76 -10.96 -2.60
CA ASP A 63 -2.85 -9.99 -1.52
C ASP A 63 -1.86 -8.87 -1.81
N LEU A 64 -2.34 -7.73 -2.31
CA LEU A 64 -1.49 -6.62 -2.72
C LEU A 64 -0.84 -5.91 -1.53
N ASN A 65 -1.50 -5.90 -0.36
CA ASN A 65 -0.95 -5.33 0.86
C ASN A 65 0.20 -6.20 1.39
N ALA A 66 -0.01 -7.52 1.48
CA ALA A 66 1.04 -8.45 1.86
C ALA A 66 2.17 -8.48 0.82
N SER A 67 1.84 -8.38 -0.47
CA SER A 67 2.84 -8.34 -1.54
C SER A 67 3.71 -7.09 -1.48
N LEU A 68 3.12 -5.92 -1.17
CA LEU A 68 3.87 -4.69 -0.90
C LEU A 68 4.80 -4.85 0.31
N LYS A 69 4.30 -5.38 1.42
CA LYS A 69 5.07 -5.57 2.65
C LYS A 69 6.22 -6.57 2.47
N ALA A 70 5.98 -7.67 1.75
CA ALA A 70 6.96 -8.73 1.54
C ALA A 70 7.93 -8.46 0.37
N GLY A 71 7.67 -7.45 -0.46
CA GLY A 71 8.45 -7.16 -1.68
C GLY A 71 8.37 -8.25 -2.74
N LYS A 72 7.42 -9.18 -2.64
CA LYS A 72 7.22 -10.32 -3.55
C LYS A 72 5.74 -10.63 -3.70
N LEU A 73 5.36 -11.29 -4.80
CA LEU A 73 3.98 -11.71 -5.02
C LEU A 73 3.51 -12.67 -3.92
N VAL A 74 2.38 -12.34 -3.28
CA VAL A 74 1.68 -13.15 -2.28
C VAL A 74 0.26 -13.45 -2.78
N LEU A 75 -0.14 -14.73 -2.76
CA LEU A 75 -1.49 -15.17 -3.13
C LEU A 75 -2.45 -15.08 -1.95
N VAL A 76 -3.72 -14.79 -2.21
CA VAL A 76 -4.79 -14.93 -1.21
C VAL A 76 -5.01 -16.43 -0.98
N LYS A 77 -5.05 -16.88 0.28
CA LYS A 77 -5.39 -18.28 0.60
C LYS A 77 -6.87 -18.52 0.34
N GLU A 78 -7.21 -19.63 -0.30
CA GLU A 78 -8.58 -19.96 -0.77
C GLU A 78 -9.58 -20.28 0.37
N GLU A 79 -9.20 -20.07 1.62
CA GLU A 79 -9.95 -20.42 2.84
C GLU A 79 -10.75 -19.24 3.43
N ASP A 80 -10.67 -18.05 2.86
CA ASP A 80 -11.33 -16.82 3.36
C ASP A 80 -12.55 -16.39 2.48
N GLU A 81 -13.44 -17.34 2.18
CA GLU A 81 -14.83 -17.03 1.76
C GLU A 81 -15.84 -17.66 2.73
N GLY A 82 -15.56 -17.58 4.04
CA GLY A 82 -16.49 -18.10 5.04
C GLY A 82 -16.07 -18.00 6.50
N GLY A 83 -16.21 -16.82 7.10
CA GLY A 83 -16.67 -16.69 8.49
C GLY A 83 -15.61 -16.66 9.61
N SER A 84 -15.86 -15.73 10.54
CA SER A 84 -15.60 -15.74 11.99
C SER A 84 -14.21 -16.16 12.48
N GLY A 85 -13.55 -15.23 13.18
CA GLY A 85 -12.24 -15.42 13.78
C GLY A 85 -12.17 -16.38 14.98
N GLU A 86 -11.06 -16.21 15.71
CA GLU A 86 -10.43 -17.08 16.74
C GLU A 86 -9.46 -18.06 16.04
N ASP A 87 -8.14 -18.05 16.28
CA ASP A 87 -7.47 -18.15 17.58
C ASP A 87 -6.11 -17.42 17.67
N GLU A 88 -5.74 -17.16 18.92
CA GLU A 88 -4.57 -16.46 19.45
C GLU A 88 -3.33 -17.36 19.58
N ASP A 89 -2.22 -16.74 20.01
CA ASP A 89 -1.00 -17.30 20.65
C ASP A 89 0.14 -17.84 19.76
N GLU A 90 1.44 -17.63 20.04
CA GLU A 90 2.25 -16.84 20.98
C GLU A 90 3.72 -16.91 20.47
N ASP A 91 4.47 -15.82 20.66
CA ASP A 91 5.93 -15.64 20.92
C ASP A 91 7.07 -16.37 20.15
N GLU A 92 8.07 -15.59 19.70
CA GLU A 92 9.43 -15.55 20.30
C GLU A 92 10.34 -14.46 19.65
N GLU A 93 10.65 -13.47 20.49
CA GLU A 93 11.75 -12.49 20.62
C GLU A 93 12.98 -12.43 19.68
N GLU A 94 13.39 -11.16 19.46
CA GLU A 94 14.74 -10.55 19.43
C GLU A 94 15.89 -11.13 18.56
N ASP A 95 16.38 -10.34 17.60
CA ASP A 95 17.83 -10.20 17.37
C ASP A 95 18.18 -8.80 16.84
N GLU A 96 19.13 -8.20 17.53
CA GLU A 96 19.66 -6.85 17.43
C GLU A 96 20.95 -6.86 16.60
N GLY A 97 20.93 -6.17 15.46
CA GLY A 97 22.06 -6.13 14.53
C GLY A 97 22.48 -4.70 14.21
N GLU A 98 23.28 -4.13 15.11
CA GLU A 98 23.99 -2.86 14.92
C GLU A 98 25.10 -3.01 13.86
N GLY A 99 25.25 -2.02 12.98
CA GLY A 99 26.29 -2.02 11.96
C GLY A 99 26.55 -0.62 11.40
N ALA A 100 27.35 0.16 12.13
CA ALA A 100 27.89 1.45 11.71
C ALA A 100 29.15 1.30 10.85
N ALA A 101 29.27 2.11 9.78
CA ALA A 101 30.50 2.67 9.19
C ALA A 101 30.08 3.52 7.96
N ASP A 102 30.08 4.85 8.05
CA ASP A 102 31.19 5.80 7.88
C ASP A 102 31.66 6.00 6.43
N GLY A 103 31.81 7.27 6.05
CA GLY A 103 32.26 7.76 4.74
C GLY A 103 31.46 8.98 4.30
N SER A 104 31.50 10.11 5.03
CA SER A 104 32.52 11.16 4.90
C SER A 104 32.75 11.60 3.44
N SER A 105 32.19 12.76 3.08
CA SER A 105 32.86 13.75 2.22
C SER A 105 32.21 15.12 2.41
N SER A 106 32.95 15.94 3.14
CA SER A 106 32.83 17.39 3.28
C SER A 106 32.90 18.09 1.92
N SER A 107 32.10 19.14 1.75
CA SER A 107 32.54 20.39 1.11
C SER A 107 31.78 21.56 1.70
N THR A 108 32.51 22.34 2.49
CA THR A 108 32.17 23.63 3.06
C THR A 108 32.24 24.72 2.01
N GLU A 109 31.22 25.56 1.88
CA GLU A 109 31.38 26.89 1.28
C GLU A 109 30.55 27.86 2.13
N ALA A 110 31.21 28.49 3.10
CA ALA A 110 30.67 29.60 3.87
C ALA A 110 30.89 30.89 3.06
N GLN A 111 29.85 31.69 2.84
CA GLN A 111 29.99 33.13 2.67
C GLN A 111 28.82 33.85 3.35
N SER A 112 29.21 34.92 4.03
CA SER A 112 28.50 35.70 5.03
C SER A 112 28.64 37.16 4.65
N ASP A 113 27.54 37.87 4.48
CA ASP A 113 27.41 39.34 4.39
C ASP A 113 25.91 39.58 4.66
N ASP A 114 25.40 40.04 5.82
CA ASP A 114 25.66 41.28 6.57
C ASP A 114 25.63 42.52 5.67
N GLU A 115 24.46 43.16 5.50
CA GLU A 115 24.30 44.63 5.49
C GLU A 115 22.88 45.01 5.95
N ASP A 116 22.86 45.76 7.05
CA ASP A 116 21.80 46.60 7.65
C ASP A 116 21.54 47.81 6.73
N GLU A 117 20.30 48.11 6.33
CA GLU A 117 19.92 49.49 5.93
C GLU A 117 18.50 49.82 6.40
N ASP A 118 18.50 50.79 7.32
CA ASP A 118 17.40 51.58 7.88
C ASP A 118 17.03 52.74 6.91
N GLU A 119 15.91 53.44 7.18
CA GLU A 119 15.37 54.65 6.52
C GLU A 119 14.63 54.42 5.16
N GLU A 120 13.37 54.84 4.93
CA GLU A 120 12.49 55.91 5.47
C GLU A 120 11.01 55.49 5.54
#